data_AF-A0A4Q6ASW2-F1
#
_entry.id   AF-A0A4Q6ASW2-F1
#
_cell.length_a   1.000
_cell.length_b   1.000
_cell.length_c   1.000
_cell.angle_alpha   90.00
_cell.angle_beta   90.00
_cell.angle_gamma   90.00
#
_symmetry.space_group_name_H-M   'P 1'
#
loop_
_entity.id
_entity.type
_entity.pdbx_description
1 polymer ?
#
loop_
_entity_poly.entity_id
_entity_poly.type
_entity_poly.pdbx_seq_one_letter_code
_entity_poly.pdbx_strand_id
1 'polypeptide(L)'
;MKFLYIFLLMWGSIGLAQDDQLLNLPSRASNALSGTAFMKKIAKMDGGQREKAMVSEILKGNIPSFLRKLTAIDTKLTSGPYRGKTLRYWALPDYIAIGSDQDFIRVPLNLHSIDKLSEQLDLSLPTAKMVDDIYV
;
A
#
# COMPACT_ATOMS: atom_id res chain seq x y z
N MET A 1 -35.45 19.51 48.22
CA MET A 1 -35.72 18.14 47.72
C MET A 1 -35.21 18.12 46.27
N LYS A 2 -33.90 17.93 46.04
CA LYS A 2 -33.19 16.67 45.74
C LYS A 2 -33.89 15.84 44.64
N PHE A 3 -33.36 15.91 43.43
CA PHE A 3 -33.24 14.89 42.35
C PHE A 3 -32.74 15.66 41.10
N LEU A 4 -31.46 16.00 40.95
CA LEU A 4 -30.34 15.15 40.55
C LEU A 4 -30.72 14.04 39.55
N TYR A 5 -30.74 14.37 38.26
CA TYR A 5 -30.46 13.42 37.19
C TYR A 5 -29.47 14.04 36.20
N ILE A 6 -28.19 13.80 36.50
CA ILE A 6 -27.10 13.79 35.54
C ILE A 6 -27.35 12.57 34.65
N PHE A 7 -27.79 12.76 33.41
CA PHE A 7 -27.64 11.72 32.38
C PHE A 7 -26.47 12.12 31.49
N LEU A 8 -25.34 11.53 31.86
CA LEU A 8 -24.02 11.67 31.29
C LEU A 8 -24.00 11.11 29.86
N LEU A 9 -23.40 11.90 28.96
CA LEU A 9 -22.55 11.50 27.83
C LEU A 9 -22.44 9.99 27.58
N MET A 10 -22.87 9.52 26.41
CA MET A 10 -22.27 8.41 25.64
C MET A 10 -22.83 8.44 24.20
N TRP A 11 -22.61 9.55 23.50
CA TRP A 11 -22.54 9.49 22.04
C TRP A 11 -21.13 9.01 21.70
N GLY A 12 -20.88 7.73 21.98
CA GLY A 12 -19.71 7.05 21.46
C GLY A 12 -19.87 7.02 19.96
N SER A 13 -19.17 7.90 19.25
CA SER A 13 -18.88 7.71 17.84
C SER A 13 -18.32 6.29 17.74
N ILE A 14 -19.07 5.38 17.15
CA ILE A 14 -18.53 4.12 16.63
C ILE A 14 -17.59 4.57 15.51
N GLY A 15 -16.36 4.95 15.87
CA GLY A 15 -15.27 5.00 14.93
C GLY A 15 -15.14 3.57 14.44
N LEU A 16 -15.42 3.34 13.16
CA LEU A 16 -14.98 2.13 12.50
C LEU A 16 -13.47 2.07 12.78
N ALA A 17 -13.02 1.10 13.57
CA ALA A 17 -11.61 0.87 13.76
C ALA A 17 -11.03 0.65 12.36
N GLN A 18 -10.30 1.65 11.86
CA GLN A 18 -9.58 1.53 10.61
C GLN A 18 -8.40 0.61 10.95
N ASP A 19 -8.53 -0.66 10.57
CA ASP A 19 -7.46 -1.63 10.74
C ASP A 19 -6.36 -1.26 9.74
N ASP A 20 -5.45 -0.42 10.21
CA ASP A 20 -4.34 0.13 9.44
C ASP A 20 -3.34 -0.99 9.16
N GLN A 21 -3.52 -1.66 8.03
CA GLN A 21 -2.57 -2.65 7.54
C GLN A 21 -1.36 -1.92 6.94
N LEU A 22 -0.17 -2.22 7.46
CA LEU A 22 1.08 -1.64 6.99
C LEU A 22 1.85 -2.64 6.14
N LEU A 23 2.53 -2.16 5.10
CA LEU A 23 3.50 -2.96 4.38
C LEU A 23 4.60 -3.46 5.31
N ASN A 24 4.93 -4.74 5.19
CA ASN A 24 6.02 -5.39 5.89
C ASN A 24 7.38 -4.97 5.28
N LEU A 25 7.78 -3.72 5.54
CA LEU A 25 9.03 -3.12 5.07
C LEU A 25 9.77 -2.47 6.23
N PRO A 26 11.12 -2.52 6.25
CA PRO A 26 11.89 -1.78 7.24
C PRO A 26 11.66 -0.28 7.10
N SER A 27 11.94 0.49 8.16
CA SER A 27 11.89 1.95 8.12
C SER A 27 12.82 2.52 7.05
N ARG A 28 12.39 3.57 6.35
CA ARG A 28 13.20 4.25 5.34
C ARG A 28 14.47 4.82 5.99
N ALA A 29 15.65 4.49 5.46
CA ALA A 29 16.90 5.03 5.96
C ALA A 29 16.98 6.55 5.75
N SER A 30 17.60 7.28 6.69
CA SER A 30 17.75 8.74 6.60
C SER A 30 18.60 9.19 5.40
N ASN A 31 19.54 8.34 4.96
CA ASN A 31 20.39 8.55 3.79
C ASN A 31 19.87 7.85 2.52
N ALA A 32 18.63 7.33 2.52
CA ALA A 32 18.04 6.71 1.34
C ALA A 32 17.88 7.73 0.21
N LEU A 33 18.10 7.29 -1.03
CA LEU A 33 18.03 8.16 -2.21
C LEU A 33 16.63 8.75 -2.37
N SER A 34 16.55 10.00 -2.82
CA SER A 34 15.30 10.55 -3.31
C SER A 34 14.94 9.95 -4.68
N GLY A 35 13.70 10.13 -5.14
CA GLY A 35 13.25 9.64 -6.44
C GLY A 35 14.11 10.18 -7.59
N THR A 36 14.35 11.49 -7.60
CA THR A 36 15.20 12.15 -8.61
C THR A 36 16.65 11.65 -8.56
N ALA A 37 17.21 11.46 -7.37
CA ALA A 37 18.58 10.92 -7.23
C ALA A 37 18.66 9.46 -7.70
N PHE A 38 17.65 8.65 -7.39
CA PHE A 38 17.55 7.27 -7.84
C PHE A 38 17.40 7.18 -9.36
N MET A 39 16.57 8.01 -9.99
CA MET A 39 16.47 8.09 -11.46
C MET A 39 17.82 8.35 -12.12
N LYS A 40 18.60 9.30 -11.59
CA LYS A 40 19.95 9.60 -12.10
C LYS A 40 20.88 8.40 -11.98
N LYS A 41 20.83 7.67 -10.86
CA LYS A 41 21.63 6.45 -10.62
C LYS A 41 21.34 5.36 -11.65
N ILE A 42 20.07 5.16 -12.01
CA ILE A 42 19.67 4.07 -12.92
C ILE A 42 19.67 4.45 -14.40
N ALA A 43 19.88 5.72 -14.74
CA ALA A 43 19.73 6.24 -16.11
C ALA A 43 20.60 5.53 -17.16
N LYS A 44 21.78 5.03 -16.78
CA LYS A 44 22.73 4.33 -17.67
C LYS A 44 22.69 2.80 -17.52
N MET A 45 21.82 2.28 -16.67
CA MET A 45 21.70 0.85 -16.42
C MET A 45 20.86 0.19 -17.52
N ASP A 46 21.21 -1.06 -17.85
CA ASP A 46 20.36 -1.92 -18.67
C ASP A 46 19.06 -2.31 -17.93
N GLY A 47 18.10 -2.90 -18.64
CA GLY A 47 16.80 -3.27 -18.06
C GLY A 47 16.92 -4.19 -16.83
N GLY A 48 17.78 -5.21 -16.88
CA GLY A 48 17.94 -6.16 -15.77
C GLY A 48 18.62 -5.53 -14.55
N GLN A 49 19.60 -4.66 -14.77
CA GLN A 49 20.24 -3.87 -13.72
C GLN A 49 19.24 -2.90 -13.05
N ARG A 50 18.40 -2.22 -13.85
CA ARG A 50 17.36 -1.32 -13.32
C ARG A 50 16.37 -2.08 -12.44
N GLU A 51 15.88 -3.22 -12.88
CA GLU A 51 14.95 -4.07 -12.13
C GLU A 51 15.50 -4.48 -10.76
N LYS A 52 16.74 -5.00 -10.74
CA LYS A 52 17.43 -5.35 -9.49
C LYS A 52 17.60 -4.13 -8.57
N ALA A 53 17.95 -2.97 -9.13
CA ALA A 53 18.10 -1.74 -8.36
C ALA A 53 16.77 -1.28 -7.76
N MET A 54 15.67 -1.35 -8.51
CA MET A 54 14.32 -0.97 -8.05
C MET A 54 13.85 -1.86 -6.91
N VAL A 55 13.91 -3.19 -7.10
CA VAL A 55 13.55 -4.17 -6.04
C VAL A 55 14.39 -3.95 -4.79
N SER A 56 15.71 -3.71 -4.93
CA SER A 56 16.59 -3.49 -3.79
C SER A 56 16.24 -2.24 -2.97
N GLU A 57 15.88 -1.12 -3.62
CA GLU A 57 15.46 0.10 -2.90
C GLU A 57 14.13 -0.11 -2.18
N ILE A 58 13.17 -0.79 -2.83
CA ILE A 58 11.86 -1.09 -2.23
C ILE A 58 12.02 -1.93 -0.97
N LEU A 59 12.80 -3.02 -1.03
CA LEU A 59 13.03 -3.92 0.11
C LEU A 59 13.81 -3.27 1.25
N LYS A 60 14.60 -2.23 0.97
CA LYS A 60 15.22 -1.36 1.99
C LYS A 60 14.23 -0.37 2.60
N GLY A 61 12.97 -0.40 2.20
CA GLY A 61 11.95 0.54 2.64
C GLY A 61 12.09 1.94 2.03
N ASN A 62 12.82 2.12 0.93
CA ASN A 62 12.93 3.41 0.27
C ASN A 62 11.68 3.72 -0.58
N ILE A 63 10.54 3.78 0.08
CA ILE A 63 9.25 4.16 -0.50
C ILE A 63 8.64 5.31 0.32
N PRO A 64 7.78 6.15 -0.29
CA PRO A 64 7.00 7.15 0.43
C PRO A 64 6.21 6.55 1.61
N SER A 65 6.06 7.33 2.69
CA SER A 65 5.32 6.96 3.88
C SER A 65 3.85 6.69 3.58
N PHE A 66 3.24 7.46 2.68
CA PHE A 66 1.84 7.30 2.30
C PHE A 66 1.58 5.96 1.58
N LEU A 67 2.57 5.38 0.89
CA LEU A 67 2.44 4.06 0.26
C LEU A 67 2.55 2.90 1.25
N ARG A 68 3.02 3.14 2.48
CA ARG A 68 3.18 2.09 3.49
C ARG A 68 1.86 1.69 4.12
N LYS A 69 0.86 2.57 4.12
CA LYS A 69 -0.46 2.30 4.67
C LYS A 69 -1.38 1.76 3.58
N LEU A 70 -1.79 0.50 3.73
CA LEU A 70 -2.71 -0.14 2.80
C LEU A 70 -4.13 0.41 3.00
N THR A 71 -4.87 0.48 1.90
CA THR A 71 -6.26 0.93 1.88
C THR A 71 -7.19 -0.27 1.84
N ALA A 72 -8.18 -0.30 2.73
CA ALA A 72 -9.21 -1.31 2.72
C ALA A 72 -10.18 -1.08 1.54
N ILE A 73 -10.42 -2.13 0.77
CA ILE A 73 -11.37 -2.17 -0.34
C ILE A 73 -12.49 -3.15 0.02
N ASP A 74 -13.73 -2.65 -0.01
CA ASP A 74 -14.94 -3.43 0.20
C ASP A 74 -15.65 -3.66 -1.13
N THR A 75 -15.78 -4.92 -1.55
CA THR A 75 -16.44 -5.27 -2.82
C THR A 75 -17.55 -6.30 -2.60
N LYS A 76 -18.66 -6.14 -3.32
CA LYS A 76 -19.76 -7.12 -3.29
C LYS A 76 -19.51 -8.21 -4.32
N LEU A 77 -19.60 -9.46 -3.87
CA LEU A 77 -19.45 -10.62 -4.73
C LEU A 77 -20.75 -10.87 -5.51
N THR A 78 -20.67 -10.83 -6.83
CA THR A 78 -21.84 -10.94 -7.73
C THR A 78 -22.03 -12.34 -8.31
N SER A 79 -21.04 -13.23 -8.16
CA SER A 79 -21.03 -14.60 -8.70
C SER A 79 -20.35 -15.59 -7.74
N GLY A 80 -20.42 -16.88 -8.07
CA GLY A 80 -19.79 -17.95 -7.29
C GLY A 80 -20.54 -18.30 -5.98
N PRO A 81 -19.98 -19.22 -5.17
CA PRO A 81 -20.63 -19.73 -3.97
C PRO A 81 -20.84 -18.66 -2.88
N TYR A 82 -20.08 -17.57 -2.92
CA TYR A 82 -20.15 -16.46 -1.97
C TYR A 82 -20.96 -15.26 -2.49
N ARG A 83 -21.77 -15.44 -3.54
CA ARG A 83 -22.61 -14.38 -4.10
C ARG A 83 -23.46 -13.70 -3.02
N GLY A 84 -23.50 -12.36 -3.08
CA GLY A 84 -24.24 -11.51 -2.14
C GLY A 84 -23.48 -11.18 -0.85
N LYS A 85 -22.27 -11.74 -0.64
CA LYS A 85 -21.39 -11.38 0.47
C LYS A 85 -20.51 -10.18 0.10
N THR A 86 -20.08 -9.44 1.11
CA THR A 86 -19.02 -8.42 1.00
C THR A 86 -17.69 -9.06 1.31
N LEU A 87 -16.72 -8.89 0.42
CA LEU A 87 -15.32 -9.20 0.63
C LEU A 87 -14.58 -7.91 0.97
N ARG A 88 -13.76 -7.95 2.02
CA ARG A 88 -12.77 -6.90 2.34
C ARG A 88 -11.38 -7.41 2.05
N TYR A 89 -10.57 -6.61 1.37
CA TYR A 89 -9.13 -6.83 1.22
C TYR A 89 -8.39 -5.50 1.34
N TRP A 90 -7.06 -5.55 1.43
CA TRP A 90 -6.21 -4.36 1.52
C TRP A 90 -5.34 -4.27 0.28
N ALA A 91 -5.27 -3.07 -0.29
CA ALA A 91 -4.49 -2.78 -1.48
C ALA A 91 -3.52 -1.63 -1.22
N LEU A 92 -2.46 -1.54 -2.02
CA LEU A 92 -1.64 -0.34 -2.05
C LEU A 92 -2.50 0.85 -2.51
N PRO A 93 -2.33 2.05 -1.91
CA PRO A 93 -3.14 3.22 -2.26
C PRO A 93 -2.81 3.79 -3.65
N ASP A 94 -1.67 3.41 -4.23
CA ASP A 94 -1.23 3.78 -5.58
C ASP A 94 -0.14 2.78 -6.04
N TYR A 95 0.33 2.90 -7.29
CA TYR A 95 1.48 2.19 -7.82
C TYR A 95 2.73 2.42 -6.97
N ILE A 96 3.58 1.38 -6.88
CA ILE A 96 4.80 1.43 -6.09
C ILE A 96 5.77 2.51 -6.61
N ALA A 97 6.41 3.21 -5.67
CA ALA A 97 7.33 4.29 -5.95
C ALA A 97 8.56 4.23 -5.06
N ILE A 98 9.67 4.78 -5.54
CA ILE A 98 10.93 4.91 -4.78
C ILE A 98 11.18 6.38 -4.48
N GLY A 99 11.51 6.68 -3.22
CA GLY A 99 11.88 8.03 -2.78
C GLY A 99 11.27 8.43 -1.44
N SER A 100 11.21 9.74 -1.19
CA SER A 100 10.53 10.35 -0.04
C SER A 100 9.13 10.84 -0.43
N ASP A 101 8.35 11.31 0.54
CA ASP A 101 7.02 11.87 0.28
C ASP A 101 7.06 13.11 -0.63
N GLN A 102 8.19 13.83 -0.67
CA GLN A 102 8.35 15.07 -1.44
C GLN A 102 9.08 14.87 -2.78
N ASP A 103 9.85 13.79 -2.94
CA ASP A 103 10.60 13.48 -4.16
C ASP A 103 10.63 11.96 -4.35
N PHE A 104 9.67 11.47 -5.12
CA PHE A 104 9.51 10.07 -5.48
C PHE A 104 9.24 9.89 -6.97
N ILE A 105 9.51 8.68 -7.45
CA ILE A 105 9.21 8.26 -8.81
C ILE A 105 8.47 6.92 -8.80
N ARG A 106 7.39 6.81 -9.58
CA ARG A 106 6.74 5.52 -9.83
C ARG A 106 7.66 4.62 -10.63
N VAL A 107 7.78 3.37 -10.24
CA VAL A 107 8.72 2.42 -10.85
C VAL A 107 7.99 1.22 -11.42
N PRO A 108 7.86 1.11 -12.77
CA PRO A 108 7.29 -0.08 -13.36
C PRO A 108 8.26 -1.26 -13.15
N LEU A 109 7.74 -2.34 -12.60
CA LEU A 109 8.43 -3.62 -12.49
C LEU A 109 7.89 -4.58 -13.54
N ASN A 110 8.75 -5.38 -14.15
CA ASN A 110 8.30 -6.51 -14.95
C ASN A 110 7.64 -7.60 -14.07
N LEU A 111 6.95 -8.54 -14.72
CA LEU A 111 6.20 -9.60 -14.04
C LEU A 111 7.09 -10.45 -13.11
N HIS A 112 8.32 -10.76 -13.51
CA HIS A 112 9.24 -11.56 -12.71
C HIS A 112 9.68 -10.85 -11.41
N SER A 113 9.97 -9.55 -11.50
CA SER A 113 10.38 -8.73 -10.35
C SER A 113 9.23 -8.53 -9.37
N ILE A 114 8.03 -8.21 -9.87
CA ILE A 114 6.87 -7.95 -8.99
C ILE A 114 6.38 -9.22 -8.30
N ASP A 115 6.42 -10.37 -8.97
CA ASP A 115 6.05 -11.66 -8.40
C ASP A 115 6.92 -11.99 -7.17
N LYS A 116 8.25 -11.95 -7.34
CA LYS A 116 9.22 -12.11 -6.24
C LYS A 116 9.04 -11.08 -5.13
N LEU A 117 8.80 -9.82 -5.48
CA LEU A 117 8.59 -8.76 -4.50
C LEU A 117 7.30 -9.02 -3.71
N SER A 118 6.24 -9.50 -4.37
CA SER A 118 4.97 -9.80 -3.73
C SER A 118 5.10 -10.97 -2.74
N GLU A 119 5.85 -12.02 -3.08
CA GLU A 119 6.17 -13.11 -2.14
C GLU A 119 6.89 -12.60 -0.89
N GLN A 120 7.84 -11.67 -1.05
CA GLN A 120 8.63 -11.15 0.08
C GLN A 120 7.86 -10.19 0.98
N LEU A 121 6.80 -9.58 0.48
CA LEU A 121 5.98 -8.60 1.19
C LEU A 121 4.62 -9.16 1.65
N ASP A 122 4.41 -10.48 1.49
CA ASP A 122 3.13 -11.15 1.75
C ASP A 122 1.95 -10.51 0.99
N LEU A 123 2.21 -10.11 -0.26
CA LEU A 123 1.23 -9.50 -1.17
C LEU A 123 0.82 -10.48 -2.28
N SER A 124 -0.25 -10.13 -2.98
CA SER A 124 -0.69 -10.82 -4.20
C SER A 124 -0.95 -9.81 -5.31
N LEU A 125 -0.70 -10.22 -6.55
CA LEU A 125 -1.03 -9.39 -7.71
C LEU A 125 -2.55 -9.30 -7.88
N PRO A 126 -3.10 -8.10 -8.13
CA PRO A 126 -4.53 -7.92 -8.26
C PRO A 126 -5.04 -8.55 -9.56
N THR A 127 -6.25 -9.12 -9.52
CA THR A 127 -6.99 -9.49 -10.73
C THR A 127 -7.57 -8.25 -11.42
N ALA A 128 -8.02 -8.36 -12.67
CA ALA A 128 -8.67 -7.25 -13.37
C ALA A 128 -9.83 -6.64 -12.56
N LYS A 129 -10.70 -7.49 -11.99
CA LYS A 129 -11.79 -7.02 -11.11
C LYS A 129 -11.27 -6.25 -9.89
N MET A 130 -10.18 -6.71 -9.26
CA MET A 130 -9.62 -6.00 -8.10
C MET A 130 -9.04 -4.65 -8.52
N VAL A 131 -8.42 -4.55 -9.70
CA VAL A 131 -7.93 -3.27 -10.24
C VAL A 131 -9.09 -2.30 -10.45
N ASP A 132 -10.19 -2.76 -11.04
CA ASP A 132 -11.42 -1.95 -11.17
C ASP A 132 -11.88 -1.48 -9.79
N ASP A 133 -12.02 -2.40 -8.82
CA ASP A 133 -12.47 -2.06 -7.46
C ASP A 133 -11.51 -1.10 -6.70
N ILE A 134 -10.22 -1.01 -7.09
CA ILE A 134 -9.22 -0.12 -6.46
C ILE A 134 -9.28 1.32 -7.03
N TYR A 135 -9.58 1.48 -8.32
CA TYR A 135 -9.47 2.77 -9.04
C TYR A 135 -10.83 3.37 -9.46
N VAL A 136 -11.94 2.88 -8.89
CA VAL A 136 -13.31 3.33 -9.16
C VAL A 136 -13.74 4.48 -8.26
#